data_AF-A0A8A8D5A1-F1
#
_entry.id   AF-A0A8A8D5A1-F1
#
_cell.length_a   1.000
_cell.length_b   1.000
_cell.length_c   1.000
_cell.angle_alpha   90.00
_cell.angle_beta   90.00
_cell.angle_gamma   90.00
#
_symmetry.space_group_name_H-M   'P 1'
#
loop_
_entity.id
_entity.type
_entity.pdbx_description
1 polymer ?
#
loop_
_entity_poly.entity_id
_entity_poly.type
_entity_poly.pdbx_seq_one_letter_code
_entity_poly.pdbx_strand_id
1 'polypeptide(L)'
;MLKIFGNKAVTNEVARNPVDETESLRLDEQTVQRLHDALEAIDLKLTRSKAEAARCLANPGSVSAQELQNALVAEREDGVTHDEAARAYQDAAEQLARRQTEIATRRAEEDRAARKQAYEEARTAYFTACQALIAPALEVRRLAAAAGVWLPNWVAGDLLFASDSDVAIGGQPLPVWSHG
;
A
#
# COMPACT_ATOMS: atom_id res chain seq x y z
N MET A 1 13.33 22.90 -39.37
CA MET A 1 13.96 21.56 -39.25
C MET A 1 14.42 21.40 -37.80
N LEU A 2 13.53 20.99 -36.89
CA LEU A 2 13.82 20.82 -35.46
C LEU A 2 14.40 19.42 -35.22
N LYS A 3 15.65 19.36 -34.73
CA LYS A 3 16.23 18.12 -34.19
C LYS A 3 15.90 18.06 -32.70
N ILE A 4 14.96 17.19 -32.32
CA ILE A 4 14.67 16.87 -30.93
C ILE A 4 15.67 15.78 -30.51
N PHE A 5 16.55 16.11 -29.57
CA PHE A 5 17.45 15.16 -28.93
C PHE A 5 16.62 14.18 -28.09
N GLY A 6 16.62 12.91 -28.50
CA GLY A 6 16.09 11.82 -27.70
C GLY A 6 17.01 11.51 -26.53
N ASN A 7 16.83 12.24 -25.42
CA ASN A 7 17.30 11.79 -24.12
C ASN A 7 16.52 10.52 -23.76
N LYS A 8 17.18 9.36 -23.87
CA LYS A 8 16.73 8.14 -23.20
C LYS A 8 16.85 8.40 -21.70
N ALA A 9 15.73 8.74 -21.08
CA ALA A 9 15.58 8.61 -19.64
C ALA A 9 15.82 7.13 -19.32
N VAL A 10 16.95 6.84 -18.69
CA VAL A 10 17.20 5.54 -18.05
C VAL A 10 16.31 5.53 -16.81
N THR A 11 15.08 5.05 -16.96
CA THR A 11 14.31 4.61 -15.80
C THR A 11 14.99 3.34 -15.32
N ASN A 12 15.78 3.48 -14.25
CA ASN A 12 16.20 2.38 -13.39
C ASN A 12 14.94 1.86 -12.67
N GLU A 13 14.02 1.25 -13.42
CA GLU A 13 13.05 0.33 -12.84
C GLU A 13 13.79 -0.95 -12.53
N VAL A 14 14.48 -0.95 -11.39
CA VAL A 14 14.84 -2.19 -10.72
C VAL A 14 13.50 -2.84 -10.40
N ALA A 15 13.09 -3.79 -11.23
CA ALA A 15 12.02 -4.72 -10.92
C ALA A 15 12.44 -5.48 -9.66
N ARG A 16 12.16 -4.89 -8.49
CA ARG A 16 12.43 -5.52 -7.20
C ARG A 16 11.43 -6.66 -7.05
N ASN A 17 11.95 -7.86 -6.89
CA ASN A 17 11.14 -9.06 -6.80
C ASN A 17 10.29 -9.00 -5.50
N PRO A 18 8.97 -9.22 -5.55
CA PRO A 18 8.11 -9.19 -4.36
C PRO A 18 8.50 -10.25 -3.30
N VAL A 19 9.22 -11.30 -3.73
CA VAL A 19 9.81 -12.33 -2.86
C VAL A 19 10.92 -11.75 -1.98
N ASP A 20 11.74 -10.83 -2.52
CA ASP A 20 12.86 -10.20 -1.82
C ASP A 20 12.38 -9.23 -0.74
N GLU A 21 11.31 -8.48 -1.01
CA GLU A 21 10.72 -7.56 -0.04
C GLU A 21 10.05 -8.26 1.15
N THR A 22 9.42 -9.40 0.89
CA THR A 22 8.76 -10.19 1.95
C THR A 22 9.80 -10.80 2.89
N GLU A 23 10.91 -11.29 2.34
CA GLU A 23 12.03 -11.79 3.14
C GLU A 23 12.73 -10.67 3.92
N SER A 24 12.95 -9.50 3.29
CA SER A 24 13.51 -8.32 3.95
C SER A 24 12.64 -7.84 5.11
N LEU A 25 11.31 -7.72 4.92
CA LEU A 25 10.40 -7.34 5.99
C LEU A 25 10.44 -8.32 7.16
N ARG A 26 10.49 -9.63 6.87
CA ARG A 26 10.60 -10.65 7.91
C ARG A 26 11.90 -10.51 8.72
N LEU A 27 13.01 -10.17 8.07
CA LEU A 27 14.28 -9.93 8.76
C LEU A 27 14.23 -8.67 9.63
N ASP A 28 13.58 -7.61 9.16
CA ASP A 28 13.37 -6.39 9.94
C ASP A 28 12.47 -6.67 11.17
N GLU A 29 11.38 -7.41 11.00
CA GLU A 29 10.49 -7.86 12.08
C GLU A 29 11.24 -8.70 13.13
N GLN A 30 12.07 -9.65 12.69
CA GLN A 30 12.92 -10.43 13.59
C GLN A 30 13.93 -9.55 14.33
N THR A 31 14.43 -8.49 13.69
CA THR A 31 15.38 -7.56 14.32
C THR A 31 14.68 -6.73 15.39
N VAL A 32 13.50 -6.20 15.11
CA VAL A 32 12.69 -5.48 16.10
C VAL A 32 12.32 -6.38 17.28
N GLN A 33 11.94 -7.64 17.03
CA GLN A 33 11.64 -8.59 18.10
C GLN A 33 12.86 -8.85 18.98
N ARG A 34 14.03 -9.09 18.39
CA ARG A 34 15.28 -9.29 19.17
C ARG A 34 15.64 -8.08 20.01
N LEU A 35 15.45 -6.86 19.49
CA LEU A 35 15.69 -5.62 20.22
C LEU A 35 14.68 -5.44 21.36
N HIS A 36 13.43 -5.85 21.15
CA HIS A 36 12.40 -5.85 22.19
C HIS A 36 12.76 -6.79 23.34
N ASP A 37 13.11 -8.05 23.03
CA ASP A 37 13.52 -9.04 24.03
C ASP A 37 14.76 -8.56 24.80
N ALA A 38 15.71 -7.91 24.11
CA ALA A 38 16.90 -7.34 24.74
C ALA A 38 16.54 -6.16 25.67
N LEU A 39 15.60 -5.30 25.28
CA LEU A 39 15.12 -4.20 26.10
C LEU A 39 14.44 -4.72 27.38
N GLU A 40 13.59 -5.75 27.29
CA GLU A 40 12.97 -6.37 28.46
C GLU A 40 14.01 -6.94 29.42
N ALA A 41 15.05 -7.61 28.90
CA ALA A 41 16.13 -8.12 29.72
C ALA A 41 16.91 -7.00 30.44
N ILE A 42 17.13 -5.87 29.78
CA ILE A 42 17.81 -4.70 30.36
C ILE A 42 16.92 -4.00 31.39
N ASP A 43 15.60 -3.89 31.15
CA ASP A 43 14.66 -3.31 32.10
C ASP A 43 14.58 -4.12 33.41
N LEU A 44 14.59 -5.45 33.32
CA LEU A 44 14.71 -6.32 34.50
C LEU A 44 16.01 -6.07 35.27
N LYS A 45 17.13 -5.83 34.56
CA LYS A 45 18.42 -5.50 35.19
C LYS A 45 18.37 -4.16 35.90
N LEU A 46 17.84 -3.12 35.24
CA LEU A 46 17.66 -1.78 35.80
C LEU A 46 16.74 -1.79 37.03
N THR A 47 15.66 -2.56 36.99
CA THR A 47 14.75 -2.71 38.13
C THR A 47 15.47 -3.31 39.34
N ARG A 48 16.35 -4.30 39.11
CA ARG A 48 17.17 -4.90 40.18
C ARG A 48 18.19 -3.93 40.74
N SER A 49 18.91 -3.18 39.90
CA SER A 49 19.89 -2.20 40.38
C SER A 49 19.25 -1.03 41.13
N LYS A 50 18.08 -0.55 40.68
CA LYS A 50 17.26 0.41 41.44
C LYS A 50 16.84 -0.11 42.81
N ALA A 51 16.38 -1.35 42.88
CA ALA A 51 16.00 -1.98 44.15
C ALA A 51 17.19 -2.11 45.11
N GLU A 52 18.36 -2.46 44.57
CA GLU A 52 19.61 -2.56 45.34
C GLU A 52 20.08 -1.21 45.87
N ALA A 53 20.09 -0.17 45.02
CA ALA A 53 20.41 1.19 45.42
C ALA A 53 19.44 1.71 46.50
N ALA A 54 18.13 1.49 46.32
CA ALA A 54 17.12 1.84 47.30
C ALA A 54 17.31 1.11 48.64
N ARG A 55 17.69 -0.18 48.61
CA ARG A 55 18.00 -0.96 49.82
C ARG A 55 19.19 -0.37 50.57
N CYS A 56 20.26 -0.02 49.87
CA CYS A 56 21.46 0.59 50.47
C CYS A 56 21.16 1.99 51.04
N LEU A 57 20.31 2.77 50.38
CA LEU A 57 19.88 4.11 50.84
C LEU A 57 18.93 4.06 52.04
N ALA A 58 18.13 3.01 52.18
CA ALA A 58 17.17 2.88 53.27
C ALA A 58 17.84 2.67 54.63
N ASN A 59 18.99 1.99 54.68
CA ASN A 59 19.75 1.73 55.91
C ASN A 59 21.26 1.94 55.69
N PRO A 60 21.73 3.19 55.53
CA PRO A 60 23.13 3.47 55.22
C PRO A 60 24.09 3.07 56.35
N GLY A 61 23.61 2.94 57.59
CA GLY A 61 24.41 2.47 58.73
C GLY A 61 24.67 0.96 58.75
N SER A 62 23.97 0.16 57.92
CA SER A 62 24.13 -1.30 57.84
C SER A 62 24.92 -1.77 56.62
N VAL A 63 25.36 -0.86 55.76
CA VAL A 63 26.13 -1.14 54.53
C VAL A 63 27.38 -0.28 54.50
N SER A 64 28.44 -0.78 53.88
CA SER A 64 29.66 -0.01 53.70
C SER A 64 29.47 1.13 52.69
N ALA A 65 30.26 2.20 52.84
CA ALA A 65 30.24 3.30 51.88
C ALA A 65 30.58 2.84 50.45
N GLN A 66 31.45 1.83 50.31
CA GLN A 66 31.81 1.25 49.02
C GLN A 66 30.63 0.50 48.38
N GLU A 67 29.86 -0.26 49.17
CA GLU A 67 28.66 -0.95 48.66
C GLU A 67 27.59 0.02 48.20
N LEU A 68 27.35 1.10 48.96
CA LEU A 68 26.43 2.15 48.55
C LEU A 68 26.90 2.83 47.25
N GLN A 69 28.19 3.16 47.15
CA GLN A 69 28.76 3.77 45.95
C GLN A 69 28.61 2.84 44.74
N ASN A 70 28.94 1.56 44.89
CA ASN A 70 28.82 0.57 43.80
C ASN A 70 27.36 0.42 43.34
N ALA A 71 26.41 0.38 44.27
CA ALA A 71 24.98 0.26 43.93
C ALA A 71 24.46 1.47 43.14
N LEU A 72 24.84 2.70 43.56
CA LEU A 72 24.45 3.93 42.86
C LEU A 72 25.10 4.05 41.48
N VAL A 73 26.36 3.62 41.33
CA VAL A 73 27.04 3.58 40.02
C VAL A 73 26.35 2.56 39.11
N ALA A 74 26.06 1.36 39.61
CA ALA A 74 25.38 0.33 38.83
C ALA A 74 23.97 0.77 38.38
N GLU A 75 23.18 1.40 39.25
CA GLU A 75 21.88 1.97 38.88
C GLU A 75 22.01 2.99 37.73
N ARG A 76 23.01 3.87 37.80
CA ARG A 76 23.24 4.88 36.77
C ARG A 76 23.70 4.26 35.44
N GLU A 77 24.64 3.33 35.47
CA GLU A 77 25.15 2.64 34.28
C GLU A 77 24.06 1.79 33.60
N ASP A 78 23.27 1.07 34.39
CA ASP A 78 22.11 0.32 33.88
C ASP A 78 21.05 1.27 33.30
N GLY A 79 20.86 2.46 33.89
CA GLY A 79 19.95 3.48 33.38
C GLY A 79 20.37 3.99 32.00
N VAL A 80 21.66 4.28 31.81
CA VAL A 80 22.22 4.67 30.49
C VAL A 80 22.05 3.54 29.48
N THR A 81 22.36 2.30 29.88
CA THR A 81 22.23 1.11 29.01
C THR A 81 20.78 0.89 28.58
N HIS A 82 19.83 1.09 29.49
CA HIS A 82 18.40 1.03 29.19
C HIS A 82 17.99 2.10 28.17
N ASP A 83 18.40 3.35 28.37
CA ASP A 83 18.03 4.45 27.46
C ASP A 83 18.58 4.24 26.05
N GLU A 84 19.80 3.71 25.92
CA GLU A 84 20.39 3.36 24.63
C GLU A 84 19.63 2.22 23.94
N ALA A 85 19.29 1.16 24.69
CA ALA A 85 18.51 0.05 24.16
C ALA A 85 17.08 0.48 23.75
N ALA A 86 16.45 1.34 24.54
CA ALA A 86 15.12 1.87 24.25
C ALA A 86 15.12 2.70 22.96
N ARG A 87 16.13 3.55 22.75
CA ARG A 87 16.30 4.31 21.50
C ARG A 87 16.52 3.37 20.30
N ALA A 88 17.40 2.39 20.43
CA ALA A 88 17.66 1.43 19.35
C ALA A 88 16.39 0.65 18.95
N TYR A 89 15.60 0.22 19.93
CA TYR A 89 14.30 -0.43 19.69
C TYR A 89 13.31 0.53 18.99
N GLN A 90 13.17 1.76 19.50
CA GLN A 90 12.27 2.76 18.92
C GLN A 90 12.64 3.09 17.46
N ASP A 91 13.92 3.34 17.19
CA ASP A 91 14.41 3.63 15.84
C ASP A 91 14.14 2.47 14.88
N ALA A 92 14.38 1.22 15.31
CA ALA A 92 14.12 0.04 14.50
C ALA A 92 12.60 -0.17 14.25
N ALA A 93 11.77 0.02 15.27
CA ALA A 93 10.32 -0.10 15.16
C ALA A 93 9.73 0.97 14.22
N GLU A 94 10.21 2.21 14.32
CA GLU A 94 9.80 3.28 13.40
C GLU A 94 10.22 2.98 11.95
N GLN A 95 11.44 2.49 11.74
CA GLN A 95 11.92 2.12 10.40
C GLN A 95 11.06 1.01 9.79
N LEU A 96 10.72 -0.02 10.57
CA LEU A 96 9.82 -1.09 10.13
C LEU A 96 8.43 -0.55 9.75
N ALA A 97 7.84 0.30 10.61
CA ALA A 97 6.52 0.88 10.35
C ALA A 97 6.51 1.76 9.09
N ARG A 98 7.58 2.55 8.87
CA ARG A 98 7.74 3.35 7.64
C ARG A 98 7.81 2.45 6.42
N ARG A 99 8.65 1.41 6.43
CA ARG A 99 8.77 0.45 5.31
C ARG A 99 7.45 -0.27 5.00
N GLN A 100 6.73 -0.73 6.03
CA GLN A 100 5.42 -1.36 5.85
C GLN A 100 4.43 -0.41 5.17
N THR A 101 4.42 0.86 5.59
CA THR A 101 3.56 1.91 5.01
C THR A 101 3.93 2.21 3.56
N GLU A 102 5.23 2.32 3.26
CA GLU A 102 5.73 2.54 1.90
C GLU A 102 5.32 1.40 0.96
N ILE A 103 5.51 0.15 1.38
CA ILE A 103 5.14 -1.04 0.59
C ILE A 103 3.62 -1.09 0.38
N ALA A 104 2.82 -0.83 1.41
CA ALA A 104 1.37 -0.82 1.30
C ALA A 104 0.87 0.26 0.34
N THR A 105 1.44 1.48 0.44
CA THR A 105 1.10 2.60 -0.44
C THR A 105 1.45 2.29 -1.89
N ARG A 106 2.66 1.79 -2.13
CA ARG A 106 3.11 1.43 -3.48
C ARG A 106 2.23 0.34 -4.10
N ARG A 107 1.90 -0.73 -3.36
CA ARG A 107 0.98 -1.78 -3.85
C ARG A 107 -0.39 -1.23 -4.19
N ALA A 108 -0.93 -0.32 -3.37
CA ALA A 108 -2.22 0.32 -3.65
C ALA A 108 -2.18 1.19 -4.92
N GLU A 109 -1.06 1.87 -5.18
CA GLU A 109 -0.84 2.64 -6.41
C GLU A 109 -0.70 1.73 -7.63
N GLU A 110 0.09 0.65 -7.54
CA GLU A 110 0.24 -0.37 -8.59
C GLU A 110 -1.12 -1.00 -8.93
N ASP A 111 -1.92 -1.40 -7.94
CA ASP A 111 -3.26 -1.96 -8.14
C ASP A 111 -4.24 -0.95 -8.76
N ARG A 112 -4.13 0.33 -8.37
CA ARG A 112 -4.93 1.40 -8.97
C ARG A 112 -4.54 1.63 -10.43
N ALA A 113 -3.25 1.63 -10.73
CA ALA A 113 -2.73 1.77 -12.08
C ALA A 113 -3.17 0.60 -12.97
N ALA A 114 -3.03 -0.63 -12.48
CA ALA A 114 -3.46 -1.84 -13.19
C ALA A 114 -4.97 -1.82 -13.49
N ARG A 115 -5.81 -1.45 -12.51
CA ARG A 115 -7.26 -1.31 -12.73
C ARG A 115 -7.60 -0.23 -13.75
N LYS A 116 -6.90 0.91 -13.70
CA LYS A 116 -7.09 1.98 -14.68
C LYS A 116 -6.72 1.51 -16.09
N GLN A 117 -5.59 0.81 -16.25
CA GLN A 117 -5.17 0.26 -17.53
C GLN A 117 -6.20 -0.76 -18.06
N ALA A 118 -6.63 -1.71 -17.21
CA ALA A 118 -7.65 -2.69 -17.59
C ALA A 118 -8.97 -2.02 -18.03
N TYR A 119 -9.38 -0.94 -17.36
CA TYR A 119 -10.53 -0.14 -17.77
C TYR A 119 -10.30 0.53 -19.13
N GLU A 120 -9.14 1.15 -19.37
CA GLU A 120 -8.82 1.81 -20.64
C GLU A 120 -8.77 0.82 -21.81
N GLU A 121 -8.22 -0.38 -21.59
CA GLU A 121 -8.23 -1.48 -22.55
C GLU A 121 -9.66 -1.94 -22.85
N ALA A 122 -10.47 -2.19 -21.82
CA ALA A 122 -11.87 -2.58 -21.97
C ALA A 122 -12.71 -1.52 -22.70
N ARG A 123 -12.53 -0.24 -22.34
CA ARG A 123 -13.17 0.90 -23.01
C ARG A 123 -12.77 0.99 -24.47
N THR A 124 -11.51 0.75 -24.80
CA THR A 124 -11.02 0.78 -26.18
C THR A 124 -11.61 -0.36 -26.99
N ALA A 125 -11.58 -1.59 -26.47
CA ALA A 125 -12.18 -2.76 -27.10
C ALA A 125 -13.69 -2.57 -27.34
N TYR A 126 -14.38 -2.01 -26.35
CA TYR A 126 -15.78 -1.64 -26.46
C TYR A 126 -16.04 -0.67 -27.61
N PHE A 127 -15.26 0.42 -27.69
CA PHE A 127 -15.44 1.43 -28.73
C PHE A 127 -15.16 0.86 -30.13
N THR A 128 -14.15 -0.01 -30.26
CA THR A 128 -13.89 -0.74 -31.51
C THR A 128 -15.08 -1.63 -31.89
N ALA A 129 -15.70 -2.33 -30.93
CA ALA A 129 -16.90 -3.12 -31.17
C ALA A 129 -18.08 -2.25 -31.62
N CYS A 130 -18.28 -1.07 -31.00
CA CYS A 130 -19.30 -0.10 -31.44
C CYS A 130 -19.10 0.30 -32.90
N GLN A 131 -17.86 0.63 -33.28
CA GLN A 131 -17.54 1.06 -34.64
C GLN A 131 -17.80 -0.04 -35.66
N ALA A 132 -17.49 -1.30 -35.31
CA ALA A 132 -17.74 -2.44 -36.18
C ALA A 132 -19.24 -2.64 -36.48
N LEU A 133 -20.14 -2.20 -35.59
CA LEU A 133 -21.59 -2.29 -35.77
C LEU A 133 -22.17 -1.22 -36.69
N ILE A 134 -21.42 -0.17 -37.03
CA ILE A 134 -21.91 0.94 -37.86
C ILE A 134 -22.33 0.44 -39.25
N ALA A 135 -21.46 -0.30 -39.95
CA ALA A 135 -21.77 -0.76 -41.31
C ALA A 135 -22.96 -1.73 -41.36
N PRO A 136 -23.06 -2.77 -40.50
CA PRO A 136 -24.26 -3.59 -40.40
C PRO A 136 -25.53 -2.79 -40.06
N ALA A 137 -25.46 -1.82 -39.15
CA ALA A 137 -26.61 -1.00 -38.78
C ALA A 137 -27.12 -0.15 -39.95
N LEU A 138 -26.21 0.42 -40.76
CA LEU A 138 -26.56 1.15 -41.98
C LEU A 138 -27.24 0.22 -43.01
N GLU A 139 -26.78 -1.03 -43.14
CA GLU A 139 -27.39 -1.99 -44.06
C GLU A 139 -28.81 -2.40 -43.62
N VAL A 140 -29.03 -2.63 -42.32
CA VAL A 140 -30.38 -2.89 -41.78
C VAL A 140 -31.33 -1.74 -42.10
N ARG A 141 -30.86 -0.49 -41.95
CA ARG A 141 -31.66 0.70 -42.31
C ARG A 141 -32.00 0.74 -43.80
N ARG A 142 -31.02 0.46 -44.66
CA ARG A 142 -31.22 0.38 -46.11
C ARG A 142 -32.30 -0.64 -46.47
N LEU A 143 -32.24 -1.83 -45.86
CA LEU A 143 -33.21 -2.90 -46.07
C LEU A 143 -34.60 -2.54 -45.52
N ALA A 144 -34.69 -1.94 -44.33
CA ALA A 144 -35.95 -1.50 -43.74
C ALA A 144 -36.64 -0.43 -44.60
N ALA A 145 -35.88 0.54 -45.10
CA ALA A 145 -36.39 1.55 -46.03
C ALA A 145 -36.92 0.91 -47.33
N ALA A 146 -36.19 -0.07 -47.88
CA ALA A 146 -36.65 -0.83 -49.05
C ALA A 146 -37.93 -1.64 -48.77
N ALA A 147 -38.12 -2.09 -47.53
CA ALA A 147 -39.32 -2.80 -47.08
C ALA A 147 -40.48 -1.88 -46.67
N GLY A 148 -40.31 -0.55 -46.72
CA GLY A 148 -41.33 0.41 -46.28
C GLY A 148 -41.56 0.44 -44.76
N VAL A 149 -40.62 -0.10 -43.97
CA VAL A 149 -40.69 -0.11 -42.51
C VAL A 149 -40.22 1.24 -41.99
N TRP A 150 -41.05 1.88 -41.16
CA TRP A 150 -40.67 3.12 -40.48
C TRP A 150 -39.61 2.82 -39.41
N LEU A 151 -38.50 3.55 -39.45
CA LEU A 151 -37.46 3.51 -38.43
C LEU A 151 -37.36 4.87 -37.72
N PRO A 152 -37.08 4.89 -36.41
CA PRO A 152 -36.85 6.12 -35.68
C PRO A 152 -35.68 6.93 -36.27
N ASN A 153 -35.81 8.26 -36.22
CA ASN A 153 -34.72 9.17 -36.58
C ASN A 153 -33.53 8.95 -35.64
N TRP A 154 -32.32 8.99 -36.21
CA TRP A 154 -31.07 8.80 -35.47
C TRP A 154 -30.89 9.93 -34.46
N VAL A 155 -30.68 9.61 -33.18
CA VAL A 155 -30.23 10.56 -32.16
C VAL A 155 -28.74 10.30 -31.90
N ALA A 156 -27.96 11.33 -31.58
CA ALA A 156 -26.57 11.14 -31.18
C ALA A 156 -26.52 10.27 -29.90
N GLY A 157 -25.79 9.15 -29.93
CA GLY A 157 -25.71 8.18 -28.83
C GLY A 157 -26.34 6.81 -29.12
N ASP A 158 -27.09 6.72 -30.22
CA ASP A 158 -27.97 5.58 -30.53
C ASP A 158 -27.27 4.35 -31.12
N LEU A 159 -26.03 4.13 -30.71
CA LEU A 159 -25.35 2.88 -31.02
C LEU A 159 -24.63 2.22 -29.87
N LEU A 160 -24.63 2.75 -28.62
CA LEU A 160 -24.24 1.93 -27.46
C LEU A 160 -24.35 2.52 -26.03
N PHE A 161 -24.79 3.75 -25.77
CA PHE A 161 -25.09 4.18 -24.38
C PHE A 161 -26.13 5.29 -24.34
N ALA A 162 -27.29 5.00 -23.75
CA ALA A 162 -28.26 6.02 -23.37
C ALA A 162 -27.84 6.67 -22.05
N SER A 163 -27.93 7.99 -22.01
CA SER A 163 -28.04 8.76 -20.78
C SER A 163 -29.26 8.30 -19.98
N ASP A 164 -29.03 8.14 -18.67
CA ASP A 164 -29.93 8.38 -17.54
C ASP A 164 -31.24 7.57 -17.40
N SER A 165 -31.68 6.79 -18.38
CA SER A 165 -32.87 5.95 -18.22
C SER A 165 -32.84 4.71 -19.12
N ASP A 166 -32.65 3.55 -18.50
CA ASP A 166 -32.78 2.19 -19.04
C ASP A 166 -31.98 1.85 -20.30
N VAL A 167 -30.90 1.06 -20.13
CA VAL A 167 -30.09 0.57 -21.25
C VAL A 167 -30.86 -0.50 -22.03
N ALA A 168 -31.22 -0.20 -23.28
CA ALA A 168 -31.86 -1.13 -24.21
C ALA A 168 -31.05 -1.29 -25.50
N ILE A 169 -30.99 -2.52 -26.03
CA ILE A 169 -30.40 -2.82 -27.35
C ILE A 169 -31.53 -3.32 -28.26
N GLY A 170 -31.76 -2.62 -29.39
CA GLY A 170 -32.79 -3.01 -30.36
C GLY A 170 -34.22 -3.06 -29.79
N GLY A 171 -34.53 -2.18 -28.83
CA GLY A 171 -35.83 -2.14 -28.13
C GLY A 171 -36.01 -3.24 -27.07
N GLN A 172 -34.99 -4.05 -26.80
CA GLN A 172 -34.98 -5.02 -25.71
C GLN A 172 -34.17 -4.46 -24.53
N PRO A 173 -34.74 -4.41 -23.31
CA PRO A 173 -33.99 -3.99 -22.13
C PRO A 173 -32.89 -5.00 -21.82
N LEU A 174 -31.68 -4.52 -21.52
CA LEU A 174 -30.57 -5.36 -21.09
C LEU A 174 -30.78 -5.79 -19.63
N PRO A 175 -30.81 -7.10 -19.31
CA PRO A 175 -31.01 -7.60 -17.95
C PRO A 175 -29.70 -7.59 -17.14
N VAL A 176 -29.03 -6.44 -17.01
CA VAL A 176 -27.64 -6.41 -16.48
C VAL A 176 -27.50 -5.60 -15.19
N TRP A 177 -28.54 -4.93 -14.70
CA TRP A 177 -28.43 -3.96 -13.58
C TRP A 177 -29.34 -4.26 -12.37
N SER A 178 -29.77 -5.51 -12.17
CA SER A 178 -30.50 -5.91 -10.94
C SER A 178 -29.61 -6.42 -9.80
N HIS A 179 -28.30 -6.60 -10.02
CA HIS A 179 -27.36 -7.17 -9.05
C HIS A 179 -26.01 -6.41 -8.99
N GLY A 180 -26.08 -5.09 -8.80
CA GLY A 180 -24.93 -4.26 -8.43
C GLY A 180 -25.12 -3.69 -7.03
#